data_AF-A0A7S9LLV8-F1
#
_entry.id   AF-A0A7S9LLV8-F1
#
_cell.length_a   1.000
_cell.length_b   1.000
_cell.length_c   1.000
_cell.angle_alpha   90.00
_cell.angle_beta   90.00
_cell.angle_gamma   90.00
#
_symmetry.space_group_name_H-M   'P 1'
#
loop_
_entity.id
_entity.type
_entity.pdbx_description
1 polymer ?
#
loop_
_entity_poly.entity_id
_entity_poly.type
_entity_poly.pdbx_seq_one_letter_code
_entity_poly.pdbx_strand_id
1 'polypeptide(L)'
;MAAMPASTWLIDTQASSADGKVQVQYKRLTRSASPADLTIEVRGAPSKPLWVQLGGSMLQEASIETVQPQPLRIQTQGKAMLVEVATDEAGLATLHLTVRHEALGQVTGHVRAGANSAVRLSTLLYP
;
A
#
# COMPACT_ATOMS: atom_id res chain seq x y z
N MET A 1 -9.32 5.95 26.41
CA MET A 1 -8.63 7.09 25.77
C MET A 1 -8.06 6.62 24.45
N ALA A 2 -8.75 6.85 23.34
CA ALA A 2 -8.23 6.52 22.02
C ALA A 2 -7.43 7.74 21.52
N ALA A 3 -6.12 7.58 21.39
CA ALA A 3 -5.29 8.57 20.74
C ALA A 3 -5.59 8.52 19.24
N MET A 4 -6.26 9.54 18.73
CA MET A 4 -6.29 9.84 17.31
C MET A 4 -4.90 10.40 16.96
N PRO A 5 -4.09 9.77 16.09
CA PRO A 5 -2.92 10.45 15.58
C PRO A 5 -3.40 11.59 14.68
N ALA A 6 -3.09 12.81 15.09
CA ALA A 6 -3.25 14.01 14.29
C ALA A 6 -2.51 13.81 12.95
N SER A 7 -3.22 13.94 11.84
CA SER A 7 -2.62 14.02 10.51
C SER A 7 -1.85 15.33 10.44
N THR A 8 -0.56 15.31 10.79
CA THR A 8 0.15 16.56 11.03
C THR A 8 0.45 17.34 9.76
N TRP A 9 0.32 16.81 8.54
CA TRP A 9 0.48 17.57 7.29
C TRP A 9 -0.60 17.26 6.24
N LEU A 10 -1.00 18.26 5.42
CA LEU A 10 -1.99 18.16 4.33
C LEU A 10 -1.66 17.12 3.24
N ILE A 11 -0.49 16.49 3.30
CA ILE A 11 0.00 15.55 2.29
C ILE A 11 -0.30 14.10 2.64
N ASP A 12 -0.45 13.76 3.91
CA ASP A 12 -0.82 12.40 4.34
C ASP A 12 -2.30 12.18 4.03
N THR A 13 -2.59 11.09 3.33
CA THR A 13 -3.94 10.73 2.92
C THR A 13 -4.20 9.28 3.23
N GLN A 14 -5.48 8.98 3.35
CA GLN A 14 -5.97 7.63 3.46
C GLN A 14 -6.94 7.35 2.31
N ALA A 15 -6.90 6.15 1.77
CA ALA A 15 -7.87 5.68 0.78
C ALA A 15 -8.35 4.28 1.17
N SER A 16 -9.65 4.04 1.06
CA SER A 16 -10.28 2.79 1.48
C SER A 16 -11.12 2.19 0.36
N SER A 17 -11.24 0.87 0.34
CA SER A 17 -12.11 0.17 -0.61
C SER A 17 -13.57 0.35 -0.21
N ALA A 18 -14.48 0.18 -1.17
CA ALA A 18 -15.92 0.35 -0.93
C ALA A 18 -16.47 -0.61 0.13
N ASP A 19 -15.84 -1.78 0.29
CA ASP A 19 -16.20 -2.80 1.30
C ASP A 19 -15.40 -2.67 2.62
N GLY A 20 -14.53 -1.67 2.74
CA GLY A 20 -13.73 -1.40 3.94
C GLY A 20 -12.66 -2.45 4.25
N LYS A 21 -12.39 -3.39 3.33
CA LYS A 21 -11.42 -4.47 3.54
C LYS A 21 -9.99 -4.10 3.19
N VAL A 22 -9.79 -3.01 2.44
CA VAL A 22 -8.47 -2.48 2.12
C VAL A 22 -8.45 -1.02 2.51
N GLN A 23 -7.42 -0.64 3.24
CA GLN A 23 -7.16 0.74 3.61
C GLN A 23 -5.69 1.03 3.41
N VAL A 24 -5.38 2.16 2.79
CA VAL A 24 -4.01 2.52 2.43
C VAL A 24 -3.73 3.92 2.91
N GLN A 25 -2.71 4.07 3.73
CA GLN A 25 -2.15 5.36 4.15
C GLN A 25 -0.90 5.65 3.32
N TYR A 26 -0.88 6.82 2.69
CA TYR A 26 0.18 7.23 1.79
C TYR A 26 0.24 8.76 1.68
N LYS A 27 1.29 9.30 1.05
CA LYS A 27 1.41 10.74 0.80
C LYS A 27 0.99 11.11 -0.61
N ARG A 28 0.13 12.12 -0.78
CA ARG A 28 -0.29 12.65 -2.10
C ARG A 28 0.79 13.48 -2.79
N LEU A 29 1.82 13.88 -2.05
CA LEU A 29 2.93 14.68 -2.54
C LEU A 29 4.22 14.18 -1.89
N THR A 30 5.19 13.76 -2.70
CA THR A 30 6.48 13.25 -2.24
C THR A 30 7.60 13.75 -3.13
N ARG A 31 8.80 13.86 -2.56
CA ARG A 31 9.99 14.25 -3.32
C ARG A 31 10.50 13.04 -4.11
N SER A 32 10.89 13.28 -5.35
CA SER A 32 11.58 12.30 -6.19
C SER A 32 12.92 11.91 -5.57
N ALA A 33 13.39 10.70 -5.88
CA ALA A 33 14.57 10.06 -5.32
C ALA A 33 14.58 9.97 -3.78
N SER A 34 13.46 10.25 -3.11
CA SER A 34 13.33 10.15 -1.65
C SER A 34 12.46 8.94 -1.29
N PRO A 35 12.86 8.15 -0.28
CA PRO A 35 12.02 7.08 0.22
C PRO A 35 10.67 7.61 0.73
N ALA A 36 9.59 6.91 0.39
CA ALA A 36 8.23 7.21 0.80
C ALA A 36 7.57 5.97 1.41
N ASP A 37 6.94 6.15 2.56
CA ASP A 37 6.25 5.08 3.26
C ASP A 37 4.82 4.89 2.75
N LEU A 38 4.43 3.62 2.64
CA LEU A 38 3.11 3.16 2.27
C LEU A 38 2.66 2.14 3.31
N THR A 39 1.57 2.41 4.02
CA THR A 39 0.97 1.44 4.94
C THR A 39 -0.33 0.92 4.34
N ILE A 40 -0.47 -0.39 4.29
CA ILE A 40 -1.61 -1.08 3.70
C ILE A 40 -2.19 -1.99 4.77
N GLU A 41 -3.40 -1.69 5.22
CA GLU A 41 -4.20 -2.55 6.09
C GLU A 41 -5.18 -3.34 5.21
N VAL A 42 -5.22 -4.65 5.42
CA VAL A 42 -6.15 -5.56 4.73
C VAL A 42 -6.88 -6.47 5.72
N ARG A 43 -8.15 -6.76 5.41
CA ARG A 43 -9.02 -7.62 6.21
C ARG A 43 -9.42 -8.87 5.44
N GLY A 44 -9.11 -10.03 6.00
CA GLY A 44 -9.37 -11.35 5.44
C GLY A 44 -10.02 -12.30 6.44
N ALA A 45 -9.89 -13.60 6.18
CA ALA A 45 -10.29 -14.62 7.14
C ALA A 45 -9.24 -14.76 8.25
N PRO A 46 -9.63 -14.88 9.54
CA PRO A 46 -8.70 -15.01 10.66
C PRO A 46 -7.64 -16.10 10.49
N SER A 47 -6.38 -15.77 10.80
CA SER A 47 -5.23 -16.68 10.74
C SER A 47 -5.07 -17.40 9.40
N LYS A 48 -5.50 -16.76 8.30
CA LYS A 48 -5.35 -17.29 6.94
C LYS A 48 -4.47 -16.37 6.08
N PRO A 49 -3.69 -16.95 5.16
CA PRO A 49 -2.97 -16.18 4.17
C PRO A 49 -3.96 -15.49 3.21
N LEU A 50 -3.60 -14.29 2.77
CA LEU A 50 -4.37 -13.52 1.79
C LEU A 50 -3.42 -12.84 0.80
N TRP A 51 -3.80 -12.84 -0.47
CA TRP A 51 -3.04 -12.17 -1.52
C TRP A 51 -3.42 -10.69 -1.64
N VAL A 52 -2.42 -9.84 -1.51
CA VAL A 52 -2.50 -8.40 -1.78
C VAL A 52 -1.84 -8.13 -3.12
N GLN A 53 -2.61 -7.64 -4.08
CA GLN A 53 -2.11 -7.20 -5.37
C GLN A 53 -1.76 -5.72 -5.33
N LEU A 54 -0.55 -5.41 -5.74
CA LEU A 54 0.05 -4.09 -5.82
C LEU A 54 0.35 -3.77 -7.28
N GLY A 55 -0.13 -2.65 -7.80
CA GLY A 55 0.10 -2.28 -9.20
C GLY A 55 -0.05 -0.79 -9.49
N GLY A 56 0.11 -0.43 -10.77
CA GLY A 56 0.22 0.95 -11.23
C GLY A 56 1.66 1.47 -11.20
N SER A 57 1.93 2.59 -11.87
CA SER A 57 3.26 3.22 -11.93
C SER A 57 3.82 3.56 -10.55
N MET A 58 2.94 3.82 -9.57
CA MET A 58 3.33 4.05 -8.18
C MET A 58 4.07 2.88 -7.55
N LEU A 59 3.90 1.64 -8.02
CA LEU A 59 4.62 0.48 -7.47
C LEU A 59 5.47 -0.22 -8.52
N GLN A 60 5.13 -0.11 -9.80
CA GLN A 60 5.83 -0.73 -10.93
C GLN A 60 7.14 -0.02 -11.31
N GLU A 61 7.13 1.32 -11.22
CA GLU A 61 8.26 2.17 -11.61
C GLU A 61 9.05 2.65 -10.38
N ALA A 62 8.67 2.16 -9.20
CA ALA A 62 9.36 2.41 -7.95
C ALA A 62 10.40 1.31 -7.69
N SER A 63 11.49 1.68 -7.03
CA SER A 63 12.28 0.72 -6.27
C SER A 63 11.55 0.45 -4.96
N ILE A 64 11.20 -0.82 -4.70
CA ILE A 64 10.67 -1.25 -3.40
C ILE A 64 11.87 -1.57 -2.52
N GLU A 65 12.09 -0.74 -1.50
CA GLU A 65 13.25 -0.83 -0.62
C GLU A 65 12.99 -1.77 0.55
N THR A 66 11.79 -1.70 1.12
CA THR A 66 11.40 -2.51 2.27
C THR A 66 9.97 -3.04 2.10
N VAL A 67 9.73 -4.24 2.64
CA VAL A 67 8.41 -4.84 2.76
C VAL A 67 8.35 -5.53 4.12
N GLN A 68 7.45 -5.07 5.00
CA GLN A 68 7.35 -5.54 6.38
C GLN A 68 5.89 -5.73 6.79
N PRO A 69 5.55 -6.78 7.56
CA PRO A 69 6.41 -7.90 7.96
C PRO A 69 6.86 -8.72 6.74
N GLN A 70 7.81 -9.64 6.94
CA GLN A 70 8.29 -10.51 5.86
C GLN A 70 7.11 -11.26 5.23
N PRO A 71 6.81 -11.05 3.93
CA PRO A 71 5.73 -11.76 3.28
C PRO A 71 5.97 -13.26 3.23
N LEU A 72 4.88 -14.02 3.22
CA LEU A 72 4.96 -15.48 3.04
C LEU A 72 5.48 -15.82 1.65
N ARG A 73 4.95 -15.12 0.64
CA ARG A 73 5.32 -15.25 -0.78
C ARG A 73 5.20 -13.92 -1.49
N ILE A 74 6.07 -13.69 -2.47
CA ILE A 74 5.98 -12.57 -3.42
C ILE A 74 6.03 -13.15 -4.82
N GLN A 75 5.15 -12.69 -5.70
CA GLN A 75 5.10 -13.10 -7.10
C GLN A 75 4.88 -11.89 -8.00
N THR A 76 5.45 -11.92 -9.20
CA THR A 76 5.14 -10.92 -10.23
C THR A 76 4.10 -11.48 -11.18
N GLN A 77 3.00 -10.78 -11.36
CA GLN A 77 1.92 -11.13 -12.29
C GLN A 77 1.75 -10.01 -13.33
N GLY A 78 2.40 -10.16 -14.48
CA GLY A 78 2.44 -9.13 -15.50
C GLY A 78 3.08 -7.86 -14.96
N LYS A 79 2.32 -6.77 -14.87
CA LYS A 79 2.76 -5.53 -14.24
C LYS A 79 2.36 -5.40 -12.77
N ALA A 80 1.76 -6.40 -12.15
CA ALA A 80 1.42 -6.34 -10.73
C ALA A 80 2.41 -7.16 -9.90
N MET A 81 2.61 -6.76 -8.64
CA MET A 81 3.24 -7.58 -7.62
C MET A 81 2.15 -8.15 -6.72
N LEU A 82 2.17 -9.45 -6.49
CA LEU A 82 1.32 -10.17 -5.55
C LEU A 82 2.15 -10.45 -4.30
N VAL A 83 1.63 -10.04 -3.14
CA VAL A 83 2.25 -10.24 -1.84
C VAL A 83 1.28 -11.06 -0.99
N GLU A 84 1.70 -12.23 -0.55
CA GLU A 84 0.91 -13.05 0.37
C GLU A 84 1.29 -12.71 1.80
N VAL A 85 0.29 -12.28 2.58
CA VAL A 85 0.44 -11.91 3.99
C VAL A 85 -0.42 -12.82 4.85
N ALA A 86 0.06 -13.15 6.04
CA ALA A 86 -0.75 -13.82 7.06
C ALA A 86 -1.59 -12.78 7.81
N THR A 87 -2.87 -13.06 7.98
CA THR A 87 -3.72 -12.31 8.91
C THR A 87 -3.52 -12.79 10.33
N ASP A 88 -3.78 -11.92 11.30
CA ASP A 88 -3.85 -12.24 12.71
C ASP A 88 -5.18 -12.93 13.08
N GLU A 89 -5.38 -13.17 14.38
CA GLU A 89 -6.60 -13.79 14.91
C GLU A 89 -7.87 -12.93 14.70
N ALA A 90 -7.73 -11.63 14.47
CA ALA A 90 -8.82 -10.73 14.12
C ALA A 90 -9.09 -10.68 12.60
N GLY A 91 -8.28 -11.37 11.79
CA GLY A 91 -8.35 -11.34 10.33
C GLY A 91 -7.69 -10.10 9.73
N LEU A 92 -6.85 -9.39 10.47
CA LEU A 92 -6.14 -8.19 10.03
C LEU A 92 -4.73 -8.53 9.58
N ALA A 93 -4.26 -7.91 8.50
CA ALA A 93 -2.84 -7.86 8.18
C ALA A 93 -2.45 -6.44 7.79
N THR A 94 -1.29 -5.99 8.27
CA THR A 94 -0.72 -4.68 7.94
C THR A 94 0.59 -4.89 7.21
N LEU A 95 0.71 -4.28 6.03
CA LEU A 95 1.90 -4.29 5.21
C LEU A 95 2.46 -2.88 5.12
N HIS A 96 3.70 -2.69 5.59
CA HIS A 96 4.48 -1.48 5.46
C HIS A 96 5.46 -1.66 4.32
N LEU A 97 5.46 -0.72 3.37
CA LEU A 97 6.43 -0.66 2.30
C LEU A 97 7.13 0.69 2.32
N THR A 98 8.42 0.67 2.05
CA THR A 98 9.15 1.88 1.66
C THR A 98 9.45 1.78 0.17
N VAL A 99 9.06 2.80 -0.58
CA VAL A 99 9.25 2.87 -2.04
C VAL A 99 10.00 4.14 -2.41
N ARG A 100 10.81 4.08 -3.48
CA ARG A 100 11.52 5.23 -4.03
C ARG A 100 11.30 5.33 -5.52
N HIS A 101 10.86 6.50 -5.97
CA HIS A 101 10.67 6.82 -7.39
C HIS A 101 11.71 7.83 -7.85
N GLU A 102 12.35 7.56 -8.97
CA GLU A 102 13.28 8.50 -9.62
C GLU A 102 12.59 9.42 -10.63
N ALA A 103 11.33 9.12 -10.99
CA ALA A 103 10.55 9.89 -11.95
C ALA A 103 9.97 11.19 -11.32
N LEU A 104 9.49 12.08 -12.19
CA LEU A 104 8.76 13.30 -11.83
C LEU A 104 7.32 13.22 -12.35
N GLY A 105 6.42 13.99 -11.72
CA GLY A 105 5.03 14.08 -12.14
C GLY A 105 4.12 13.11 -11.39
N GLN A 106 2.92 12.89 -11.91
CA GLN A 106 1.89 12.12 -11.22
C GLN A 106 2.07 10.62 -11.45
N VAL A 107 2.18 9.86 -10.36
CA VAL A 107 2.16 8.40 -10.36
C VAL A 107 0.84 7.90 -9.78
N THR A 108 0.35 6.79 -10.31
CA THR A 108 -0.92 6.20 -9.87
C THR A 108 -0.71 4.76 -9.48
N GLY A 109 -1.45 4.32 -8.46
CA GLY A 109 -1.35 2.99 -7.90
C GLY A 109 -2.72 2.36 -7.73
N HIS A 110 -2.73 1.04 -7.55
CA HIS A 110 -3.88 0.35 -7.00
C HIS A 110 -3.44 -0.78 -6.08
N VAL A 111 -4.23 -0.98 -5.03
CA VAL A 111 -4.08 -2.08 -4.08
C VAL A 111 -5.36 -2.88 -4.09
N ARG A 112 -5.26 -4.21 -4.19
CA ARG A 112 -6.42 -5.11 -4.17
C ARG A 112 -6.22 -6.27 -3.20
N ALA A 113 -7.28 -6.67 -2.51
CA ALA A 113 -7.33 -7.86 -1.66
C ALA A 113 -8.58 -8.67 -1.99
N GLY A 114 -8.58 -9.34 -3.16
CA GLY A 114 -9.74 -10.04 -3.71
C GLY A 114 -10.48 -9.24 -4.79
N ALA A 115 -11.61 -9.78 -5.26
CA ALA A 115 -12.31 -9.28 -6.45
C ALA A 115 -12.89 -7.86 -6.28
N ASN A 116 -13.53 -7.62 -5.12
CA ASN A 116 -14.31 -6.40 -4.85
C ASN A 116 -13.62 -5.41 -3.91
N SER A 117 -12.44 -5.76 -3.39
CA SER A 117 -11.71 -4.96 -2.41
C SER A 117 -10.53 -4.29 -3.10
N ALA A 118 -10.75 -3.10 -3.66
CA ALA A 118 -9.75 -2.37 -4.43
C ALA A 118 -9.70 -0.89 -4.04
N VAL A 119 -8.50 -0.32 -3.99
CA VAL A 119 -8.23 1.09 -3.73
C VAL A 119 -7.35 1.65 -4.84
N ARG A 120 -7.63 2.86 -5.31
CA ARG A 120 -6.74 3.60 -6.21
C ARG A 120 -5.98 4.67 -5.43
N LEU A 121 -4.72 4.82 -5.79
CA LEU A 121 -3.78 5.76 -5.19
C LEU A 121 -3.30 6.74 -6.25
N SER A 122 -2.95 7.94 -5.83
CA SER A 122 -2.38 8.96 -6.72
C SER A 122 -1.49 9.90 -5.93
N THR A 123 -0.24 10.04 -6.38
CA THR A 123 0.78 10.86 -5.75
C THR A 123 1.47 11.72 -6.81
N LEU A 124 1.78 12.96 -6.46
CA LEU A 124 2.60 13.85 -7.27
C LEU A 124 4.04 13.81 -6.77
N LEU A 125 4.97 13.50 -7.67
CA LEU A 125 6.41 13.50 -7.45
C LEU A 125 7.01 14.83 -7.91
N TYR A 126 7.70 15.52 -7.00
CA TYR A 126 8.39 16.79 -7.29
C TYR A 126 9.90 16.67 -7.04
N PRO A 127 10.75 17.52 -7.63
CA PRO A 127 12.22 17.45 -7.50
C PRO A 127 12.76 17.62 -6.07
#